data_AF-A0A3D1P7B0-F1
#
_entry.id   AF-A0A3D1P7B0-F1
#
_cell.length_a   1.000
_cell.length_b   1.000
_cell.length_c   1.000
_cell.angle_alpha   90.00
_cell.angle_beta   90.00
_cell.angle_gamma   90.00
#
_symmetry.space_group_name_H-M   'P 1'
#
loop_
_entity.id
_entity.type
_entity.pdbx_description
1 polymer ?
#
loop_
_entity_poly.entity_id
_entity_poly.type
_entity_poly.pdbx_seq_one_letter_code
_entity_poly.pdbx_strand_id
1 'polypeptide(L)'
;MYSGTLAKRNKSRKERWKLYRFDRAGIARVGEILRCAREQRQLSMDDLAQRSGVTHSQINDIEKGKRDKLSVDDLKSIWEIVQPINPETGKVWGFYQLYDICVCRMEPEE
;
A
#
# COMPACT_ATOMS: atom_id res chain seq x y z
N MET A 1 0.90 41.64 23.29
CA MET A 1 0.55 40.38 23.98
C MET A 1 0.42 39.27 22.96
N TYR A 2 0.71 38.05 23.39
CA TYR A 2 1.18 36.93 22.58
C TYR A 2 0.35 36.50 21.36
N SER A 3 1.08 36.30 20.26
CA SER A 3 0.88 35.30 19.22
C SER A 3 0.39 33.95 19.80
N GLY A 4 -0.79 33.48 19.38
CA GLY A 4 -1.39 32.26 19.92
C GLY A 4 -2.18 31.39 18.94
N THR A 5 -2.21 31.69 17.64
CA THR A 5 -3.16 31.05 16.70
C THR A 5 -2.52 30.12 15.66
N LEU A 6 -1.21 29.90 15.71
CA LEU A 6 -0.50 29.00 14.76
C LEU A 6 -0.18 27.61 15.34
N ALA A 7 -0.25 27.42 16.66
CA ALA A 7 0.19 26.17 17.30
C ALA A 7 -0.84 25.03 17.26
N LYS A 8 -2.15 25.33 17.16
CA LYS A 8 -3.21 24.30 17.22
C LYS A 8 -3.41 23.52 15.93
N ARG A 9 -3.01 24.08 14.78
CA ARG A 9 -3.18 23.47 13.46
C ARG A 9 -2.16 22.35 13.16
N ASN A 10 -1.03 22.34 13.86
CA ASN A 10 0.06 21.37 13.63
C ASN A 10 -0.05 20.06 14.43
N LYS A 11 -0.82 20.03 15.53
CA LYS A 11 -1.03 18.82 16.34
C LYS A 11 -1.94 17.81 15.63
N SER A 12 -2.99 18.30 14.94
CA SER A 12 -4.00 17.52 14.20
C SER A 12 -3.44 16.60 13.11
N ARG A 13 -2.34 16.99 12.44
CA ARG A 13 -1.79 16.21 11.31
C ARG A 13 -0.97 15.00 11.77
N LYS A 14 -0.28 15.13 12.91
CA LYS A 14 0.60 14.10 13.49
C LYS A 14 -0.16 12.98 14.18
N GLU A 15 -1.46 13.11 14.37
CA GLU A 15 -2.30 12.11 15.05
C GLU A 15 -3.32 11.45 14.12
N ARG A 16 -3.50 11.98 12.89
CA ARG A 16 -4.38 11.38 11.88
C ARG A 16 -4.02 9.94 11.54
N TRP A 17 -2.74 9.55 11.58
CA TRP A 17 -2.33 8.16 11.31
C TRP A 17 -2.80 7.17 12.39
N LYS A 18 -3.12 7.65 13.61
CA LYS A 18 -3.70 6.81 14.68
C LYS A 18 -5.13 6.36 14.34
N LEU A 19 -5.79 7.00 13.36
CA LEU A 19 -7.12 6.66 12.88
C LEU A 19 -7.09 5.64 11.74
N TYR A 20 -5.94 5.08 11.38
CA TYR A 20 -5.87 4.10 10.30
C TYR A 20 -5.48 2.74 10.86
N ARG A 21 -6.26 1.72 10.51
CA ARG A 21 -5.95 0.32 10.79
C ARG A 21 -5.74 -0.40 9.46
N PHE A 22 -4.77 -1.30 9.42
CA PHE A 22 -4.65 -2.22 8.28
C PHE A 22 -5.88 -3.11 8.17
N ASP A 23 -6.46 -3.14 6.99
CA ASP A 23 -7.55 -4.05 6.64
C ASP A 23 -6.98 -5.26 5.91
N ARG A 24 -7.31 -6.45 6.43
CA ARG A 24 -6.84 -7.71 5.86
C ARG A 24 -7.45 -7.96 4.48
N ALA A 25 -8.70 -7.56 4.26
CA ALA A 25 -9.34 -7.69 2.96
C ALA A 25 -8.69 -6.74 1.94
N GLY A 26 -8.43 -5.50 2.35
CA GLY A 26 -7.64 -4.52 1.61
C GLY A 26 -6.26 -5.03 1.20
N ILE A 27 -5.49 -5.59 2.13
CA ILE A 27 -4.16 -6.17 1.85
C ILE A 27 -4.26 -7.32 0.84
N ALA A 28 -5.23 -8.24 1.02
CA ALA A 28 -5.41 -9.36 0.10
C ALA A 28 -5.74 -8.88 -1.32
N ARG A 29 -6.63 -7.88 -1.45
CA ARG A 29 -6.98 -7.27 -2.73
C ARG A 29 -5.78 -6.62 -3.41
N VAL A 30 -4.94 -5.91 -2.65
CA VAL A 30 -3.70 -5.33 -3.21
C VAL A 30 -2.74 -6.43 -3.66
N GLY A 31 -2.61 -7.51 -2.90
CA GLY A 31 -1.84 -8.68 -3.29
C GLY A 31 -2.27 -9.25 -4.64
N GLU A 32 -3.58 -9.41 -4.86
CA GLU A 32 -4.12 -9.87 -6.13
C GLU A 32 -3.84 -8.91 -7.28
N ILE A 33 -3.98 -7.59 -7.07
CA ILE A 33 -3.66 -6.58 -8.08
C ILE A 33 -2.17 -6.67 -8.50
N LEU A 34 -1.26 -6.79 -7.53
CA LEU A 34 0.17 -6.90 -7.80
C LEU A 34 0.51 -8.20 -8.55
N ARG A 35 -0.10 -9.32 -8.13
CA ARG A 35 0.06 -10.62 -8.79
C ARG A 35 -0.39 -10.58 -10.25
N CYS A 36 -1.60 -10.09 -10.51
CA CYS A 36 -2.13 -9.98 -11.87
C CYS A 36 -1.22 -9.13 -12.76
N ALA A 37 -0.72 -8.01 -12.24
CA ALA A 37 0.17 -7.12 -12.99
C ALA A 37 1.57 -7.72 -13.22
N ARG A 38 2.08 -8.54 -12.29
CA ARG A 38 3.31 -9.32 -12.46
C ARG A 38 3.15 -10.34 -13.58
N GLU A 39 2.06 -11.12 -13.54
CA GLU A 39 1.78 -12.17 -14.53
C GLU A 39 1.54 -11.58 -15.93
N GLN A 40 0.85 -10.43 -16.04
CA GLN A 40 0.70 -9.69 -17.30
C GLN A 40 2.03 -9.22 -17.91
N ARG A 41 3.03 -8.96 -17.07
CA ARG A 41 4.40 -8.65 -17.48
C ARG A 41 5.27 -9.88 -17.72
N GLN A 42 4.70 -11.08 -17.59
CA GLN A 42 5.40 -12.35 -17.75
C GLN A 42 6.60 -12.49 -16.80
N LEU A 43 6.50 -11.88 -15.61
CA LEU A 43 7.53 -11.99 -14.58
C LEU A 43 7.23 -13.16 -13.66
N SER A 44 8.21 -14.00 -13.37
CA SER A 44 8.13 -14.94 -12.26
C SER A 44 8.24 -14.21 -10.92
N MET A 45 7.90 -14.89 -9.82
CA MET A 45 8.14 -14.35 -8.47
C MET A 45 9.64 -14.14 -8.21
N ASP A 46 10.51 -15.00 -8.75
CA ASP A 46 11.97 -14.86 -8.64
C ASP A 46 12.48 -13.65 -9.42
N ASP A 47 11.96 -13.40 -10.63
CA ASP A 47 12.29 -12.20 -11.41
C ASP A 47 11.92 -10.92 -10.66
N LEU A 48 10.71 -10.91 -10.07
CA LEU A 48 10.26 -9.77 -9.29
C LEU A 48 11.10 -9.60 -8.03
N ALA A 49 11.47 -10.69 -7.36
CA ALA A 49 12.32 -10.65 -6.17
C ALA A 49 13.68 -10.03 -6.47
N GLN A 50 14.32 -10.50 -7.54
CA GLN A 50 15.62 -10.00 -7.97
C GLN A 50 15.59 -8.51 -8.35
N ARG A 51 14.51 -8.06 -8.99
CA ARG A 51 14.38 -6.66 -9.47
C ARG A 51 13.95 -5.69 -8.37
N SER A 52 13.08 -6.11 -7.47
CA SER A 52 12.54 -5.26 -6.40
C SER A 52 13.38 -5.27 -5.12
N GLY A 53 14.25 -6.27 -4.94
CA GLY A 53 14.97 -6.50 -3.69
C GLY A 53 14.09 -7.07 -2.57
N VAL A 54 12.79 -7.30 -2.82
CA VAL A 54 11.88 -7.97 -1.90
C VAL A 54 12.05 -9.47 -2.04
N THR A 55 12.14 -10.22 -0.94
CA THR A 55 12.39 -11.66 -1.04
C THR A 55 11.21 -12.41 -1.68
N HIS A 56 11.49 -13.53 -2.36
CA HIS A 56 10.46 -14.39 -2.96
C HIS A 56 9.37 -14.78 -1.95
N SER A 57 9.76 -15.11 -0.71
CA SER A 57 8.82 -15.46 0.36
C SER A 57 7.87 -14.30 0.70
N GLN A 58 8.41 -13.09 0.83
CA GLN A 58 7.60 -11.89 1.06
C GLN A 58 6.64 -11.63 -0.10
N ILE A 59 7.10 -11.73 -1.34
CA ILE A 59 6.23 -11.57 -2.53
C ILE A 59 5.09 -12.58 -2.49
N ASN A 60 5.39 -13.87 -2.27
CA ASN A 60 4.38 -14.92 -2.16
C ASN A 60 3.35 -14.64 -1.05
N ASP A 61 3.79 -14.16 0.12
CA ASP A 61 2.89 -13.85 1.22
C ASP A 61 2.03 -12.61 0.96
N ILE A 62 2.59 -11.61 0.28
CA ILE A 62 1.87 -10.40 -0.15
C ILE A 62 0.82 -10.76 -1.18
N GLU A 63 1.19 -11.47 -2.25
CA GLU A 63 0.28 -11.88 -3.34
C GLU A 63 -0.86 -12.79 -2.86
N LYS A 64 -0.65 -13.53 -1.76
CA LYS A 64 -1.67 -14.40 -1.15
C LYS A 64 -2.45 -13.74 -0.01
N GLY A 65 -2.20 -12.45 0.29
CA GLY A 65 -2.86 -11.75 1.40
C GLY A 65 -2.60 -12.37 2.78
N LYS A 66 -1.46 -13.03 2.97
CA LYS A 66 -1.09 -13.71 4.23
C LYS A 66 -0.49 -12.76 5.26
N ARG A 67 -0.23 -11.51 4.89
CA ARG A 67 0.37 -10.49 5.75
C ARG A 67 -0.72 -9.73 6.51
N ASP A 68 -0.49 -9.47 7.79
CA ASP A 68 -1.35 -8.58 8.58
C ASP A 68 -1.06 -7.10 8.34
N LYS A 69 0.14 -6.79 7.82
CA LYS A 69 0.61 -5.44 7.49
C LYS A 69 1.47 -5.49 6.23
N LEU A 70 1.36 -4.45 5.41
CA LEU A 70 2.19 -4.28 4.23
C LEU A 70 3.20 -3.16 4.48
N SER A 71 4.49 -3.46 4.30
CA SER A 71 5.54 -2.44 4.38
C SER A 71 5.38 -1.44 3.22
N VAL A 72 5.54 -0.15 3.52
CA VAL A 72 5.54 0.93 2.53
C VAL A 72 6.64 0.70 1.51
N ASP A 73 7.82 0.29 1.96
CA ASP A 73 8.98 0.07 1.10
C ASP A 73 8.78 -1.18 0.22
N ASP A 74 8.29 -2.30 0.79
CA ASP A 74 8.00 -3.51 0.00
C ASP A 74 6.95 -3.23 -1.09
N LEU A 75 5.86 -2.54 -0.75
CA LEU A 75 4.82 -2.17 -1.70
C LEU A 75 5.38 -1.26 -2.80
N LYS A 76 6.19 -0.27 -2.42
CA LYS A 76 6.76 0.67 -3.38
C LYS A 76 7.73 -0.02 -4.33
N SER A 77 8.64 -0.84 -3.81
CA SER A 77 9.61 -1.60 -4.62
C SER A 77 8.92 -2.53 -5.60
N ILE A 78 7.85 -3.22 -5.18
CA ILE A 78 7.06 -4.06 -6.09
C ILE A 78 6.33 -3.20 -7.13
N TRP A 79 5.67 -2.12 -6.69
CA TRP A 79 4.90 -1.22 -7.55
C TRP A 79 5.75 -0.60 -8.67
N GLU A 80 6.97 -0.18 -8.38
CA GLU A 80 7.89 0.40 -9.37
C GLU A 80 8.20 -0.56 -10.53
N ILE A 81 8.19 -1.87 -10.27
CA ILE A 81 8.43 -2.91 -11.29
C ILE A 81 7.14 -3.31 -12.00
N VAL A 82 6.08 -3.56 -11.24
CA VAL A 82 4.85 -4.17 -11.80
C VAL A 82 3.82 -3.16 -12.26
N GLN A 83 3.95 -1.86 -11.97
CA GLN A 83 3.12 -0.75 -12.50
C GLN A 83 1.68 -1.19 -12.90
N PRO A 84 0.85 -1.62 -11.92
CA PRO A 84 -0.39 -2.33 -12.17
C PRO A 84 -1.42 -1.43 -12.85
N ILE A 85 -2.11 -1.91 -13.89
CA ILE A 85 -3.12 -1.15 -14.61
C ILE A 85 -4.48 -1.29 -13.90
N ASN A 86 -5.12 -0.16 -13.65
CA ASN A 86 -6.49 -0.09 -13.15
C ASN A 86 -7.44 -0.41 -14.31
N PRO A 87 -8.25 -1.48 -14.20
CA PRO A 87 -9.14 -1.92 -15.29
C PRO A 87 -10.28 -0.94 -15.58
N GLU A 88 -10.70 -0.13 -14.61
CA GLU A 88 -11.79 0.84 -14.76
C GLU A 88 -11.33 2.10 -15.50
N THR A 89 -10.09 2.53 -15.26
CA THR A 89 -9.56 3.79 -15.81
C THR A 89 -8.58 3.61 -16.96
N GLY A 90 -8.02 2.40 -17.13
CA GLY A 90 -6.94 2.09 -18.07
C GLY A 90 -5.58 2.69 -17.69
N LYS A 91 -5.49 3.42 -16.56
CA LYS A 91 -4.25 4.05 -16.08
C LYS A 91 -3.53 3.16 -15.07
N VAL A 92 -2.25 3.40 -14.86
CA VAL A 92 -1.51 2.76 -13.77
C VAL A 92 -2.11 3.18 -12.43
N TRP A 93 -2.41 2.23 -11.55
CA TRP A 93 -2.76 2.51 -10.16
C TRP A 93 -1.66 3.33 -9.51
N GLY A 94 -2.01 4.44 -8.87
CA GLY A 94 -1.05 5.20 -8.07
C GLY A 94 -0.64 4.44 -6.82
N PHE A 95 0.62 4.59 -6.39
CA PHE A 95 1.12 3.99 -5.15
C PHE A 95 0.20 4.24 -3.94
N TYR A 96 -0.19 5.50 -3.72
CA TYR A 96 -1.07 5.86 -2.60
C TYR A 96 -2.48 5.28 -2.74
N GLN A 97 -2.97 5.05 -3.96
CA GLN A 97 -4.26 4.41 -4.16
C GLN A 97 -4.22 2.95 -3.69
N LEU A 98 -3.13 2.22 -3.99
CA LEU A 98 -2.95 0.87 -3.48
C LEU A 98 -2.79 0.87 -1.95
N TYR A 99 -2.00 1.81 -1.41
CA TYR A 99 -1.82 1.93 0.03
C TYR A 99 -3.14 2.25 0.76
N ASP A 100 -3.97 3.12 0.19
CA ASP A 100 -5.28 3.47 0.73
C ASP A 100 -6.24 2.27 0.76
N ILE A 101 -6.14 1.35 -0.20
CA ILE A 101 -6.91 0.09 -0.17
C ILE A 101 -6.48 -0.79 1.02
N CYS A 102 -5.20 -0.78 1.40
CA CYS A 102 -4.70 -1.56 2.54
C CYS A 102 -5.15 -1.03 3.90
N VAL A 103 -5.63 0.21 3.99
CA VAL A 103 -5.93 0.87 5.27
C VAL A 103 -7.37 1.32 5.34
N CYS A 104 -8.05 0.97 6.43
CA CYS A 104 -9.36 1.51 6.76
C CYS A 104 -9.18 2.72 7.69
N ARG A 105 -9.84 3.83 7.32
CA ARG A 105 -10.01 4.96 8.24
C ARG A 105 -11.05 4.56 9.28
N MET A 106 -10.66 4.63 10.53
CA MET A 106 -11.54 4.56 11.69
C MET A 106 -12.09 5.96 11.95
N GLU A 107 -13.40 6.07 12.12
CA GLU A 107 -13.97 7.28 12.69
C GLU A 107 -13.52 7.36 14.17
N PRO A 108 -13.11 8.54 14.66
CA PRO A 108 -12.78 8.70 16.06
C PRO A 108 -14.02 8.36 16.91
N GLU A 109 -13.83 7.51 17.92
CA GLU A 109 -14.83 7.31 18.97
C GLU A 109 -15.09 8.67 19.65
N GLU A 110 -16.36 9.07 19.71
CA GLU A 110 -16.83 10.38 20.21
C GLU A 110 -16.45 10.65 21.67
#